data_AF-A0A968D9U9-F1
#
_entry.id   AF-A0A968D9U9-F1
#
_cell.length_a   1.000
_cell.length_b   1.000
_cell.length_c   1.000
_cell.angle_alpha   90.00
_cell.angle_beta   90.00
_cell.angle_gamma   90.00
#
_symmetry.space_group_name_H-M   'P 1'
#
loop_
_entity.id
_entity.type
_entity.pdbx_description
1 polymer ?
#
loop_
_entity_poly.entity_id
_entity_poly.type
_entity_poly.pdbx_seq_one_letter_code
_entity_poly.pdbx_strand_id
1 'polypeptide(L)'
;MYVTLFSLTAVAMLAWLMLVLLPRWRFTRKIADIEIFPVYLAVLYVVGIVPLLWETGLGVIQDFGSAEGVTQLLSRQNVALIAWIHILTFDQVVGFLIYRDNMKNRHVSIPVQSIILVLTLTFGPVGYLCYYVLRLFSRSRAKSKDDSVSENAAPSVSDQRQNEGQPISSLSAAVQQLTAQFAKERTLFLSGVTGIAIGLIGLVVMFVHGPIIGPEGVLRKAVSFDIAVGIYVLTILLFLPLSGFSEDGLRRWRGWHVTLTYLAYAIENIQIARGLDPRFSRHGSPADNMFGGIFFLIAMGLVVLFLILALSIFRERTGTKDTPLLLATRYAFACTIFAFAAGLWMSFAGGSTFGSSASILPLHAIGFHGLQAVPIIALFQRWSGVSINEAKRWVHMAGSMWLAACIAIAGQTVLGRTMLEVSWLPALTLALLAGWSLIVVRVASAWFKFTKLANVRRTVVA
;
A
#
# COMPACT_ATOMS: atom_id res chain seq x y z
N MET A 1 -38.28 -8.73 -22.80
CA MET A 1 -37.86 -7.39 -23.23
C MET A 1 -36.61 -6.89 -22.47
N TYR A 2 -36.69 -6.65 -21.15
CA TYR A 2 -35.58 -6.07 -20.37
C TYR A 2 -34.27 -6.88 -20.41
N VAL A 3 -34.33 -8.21 -20.33
CA VAL A 3 -33.16 -9.09 -20.49
C VAL A 3 -32.53 -8.94 -21.88
N THR A 4 -33.33 -8.78 -22.92
CA THR A 4 -32.84 -8.54 -24.29
C THR A 4 -32.12 -7.19 -24.39
N LEU A 5 -32.68 -6.14 -23.78
CA LEU A 5 -32.03 -4.81 -23.72
C LEU A 5 -30.69 -4.88 -22.97
N PHE A 6 -30.64 -5.62 -21.86
CA PHE A 6 -29.40 -5.88 -21.13
C PHE A 6 -28.35 -6.58 -22.01
N SER A 7 -28.72 -7.65 -22.71
CA SER A 7 -27.79 -8.38 -23.59
C SER A 7 -27.22 -7.49 -24.70
N LEU A 8 -28.02 -6.55 -25.22
CA LEU A 8 -27.58 -5.59 -26.24
C LEU A 8 -26.52 -4.60 -25.71
N THR A 9 -26.46 -4.34 -24.40
CA THR A 9 -25.41 -3.47 -23.83
C THR A 9 -24.00 -4.00 -24.02
N ALA A 10 -23.83 -5.32 -24.21
CA ALA A 10 -22.53 -5.94 -24.44
C ALA A 10 -21.81 -5.37 -25.69
N VAL A 11 -22.57 -4.85 -26.67
CA VAL A 11 -22.02 -4.19 -27.86
C VAL A 11 -21.17 -2.96 -27.50
N ALA A 12 -21.49 -2.28 -26.39
CA ALA A 12 -20.73 -1.12 -25.92
C ALA A 12 -19.31 -1.48 -25.44
N MET A 13 -19.02 -2.75 -25.11
CA MET A 13 -17.66 -3.19 -24.77
C MET A 13 -16.67 -3.02 -25.91
N LEU A 14 -17.13 -3.02 -27.17
CA LEU A 14 -16.30 -2.72 -28.32
C LEU A 14 -15.73 -1.30 -28.22
N ALA A 15 -16.53 -0.34 -27.76
CA ALA A 15 -16.07 1.04 -27.55
C ALA A 15 -14.95 1.09 -26.51
N TRP A 16 -15.12 0.43 -25.38
CA TRP A 16 -14.11 0.35 -24.32
C TRP A 16 -12.80 -0.28 -24.80
N LEU A 17 -12.86 -1.42 -25.50
CA LEU A 17 -11.68 -2.07 -26.07
C LEU A 17 -10.94 -1.14 -27.03
N MET A 18 -11.65 -0.43 -27.89
CA MET A 18 -11.07 0.52 -28.82
C MET A 18 -10.41 1.72 -28.11
N LEU A 19 -11.06 2.27 -27.08
CA LEU A 19 -10.54 3.40 -26.31
C LEU A 19 -9.30 3.04 -25.47
N VAL A 20 -9.25 1.82 -24.91
CA VAL A 20 -8.17 1.37 -24.02
C VAL A 20 -6.96 0.87 -24.81
N LEU A 21 -7.19 -0.01 -25.80
CA LEU A 21 -6.12 -0.71 -26.52
C LEU A 21 -5.64 0.05 -27.77
N LEU A 22 -6.54 0.76 -28.45
CA LEU A 22 -6.28 1.43 -29.72
C LEU A 22 -6.59 2.94 -29.67
N PRO A 23 -6.10 3.71 -28.67
CA PRO A 23 -6.48 5.11 -28.45
C PRO A 23 -5.99 6.08 -29.54
N ARG A 24 -5.07 5.65 -30.42
CA ARG A 24 -4.55 6.49 -31.51
C ARG A 24 -5.14 6.12 -32.88
N TRP A 25 -6.04 5.15 -32.95
CA TRP A 25 -6.58 4.69 -34.23
C TRP A 25 -7.61 5.69 -34.78
N ARG A 26 -7.58 5.91 -36.11
CA ARG A 26 -8.46 6.88 -36.79
C ARG A 26 -9.95 6.60 -36.57
N PHE A 27 -10.33 5.33 -36.53
CA PHE A 27 -11.70 4.91 -36.28
C PHE A 27 -12.11 5.13 -34.82
N THR A 28 -11.24 4.81 -33.85
CA THR A 28 -11.47 5.10 -32.41
C THR A 28 -11.74 6.58 -32.18
N ARG A 29 -10.93 7.47 -32.78
CA ARG A 29 -11.17 8.93 -32.70
C ARG A 29 -12.49 9.35 -33.31
N LYS A 30 -12.80 8.89 -34.53
CA LYS A 30 -14.05 9.23 -35.22
C LYS A 30 -15.28 8.77 -34.43
N ILE A 31 -15.25 7.55 -33.89
CA ILE A 31 -16.30 6.98 -33.02
C ILE A 31 -16.45 7.80 -31.74
N ALA A 32 -15.33 8.19 -31.12
CA ALA A 32 -15.33 9.01 -29.91
C ALA A 32 -15.96 10.39 -30.16
N ASP A 33 -15.68 11.01 -31.31
CA ASP A 33 -16.16 12.36 -31.62
C ASP A 33 -17.65 12.42 -31.94
N ILE A 34 -18.23 11.37 -32.51
CA ILE A 34 -19.67 11.28 -32.83
C ILE A 34 -20.51 10.66 -31.71
N GLU A 35 -19.88 10.18 -30.63
CA GLU A 35 -20.55 9.63 -29.44
C GLU A 35 -21.55 8.49 -29.72
N ILE A 36 -21.30 7.70 -30.78
CA ILE A 36 -22.25 6.68 -31.27
C ILE A 36 -22.63 5.62 -30.22
N PHE A 37 -21.70 5.19 -29.36
CA PHE A 37 -21.96 4.18 -28.33
C PHE A 37 -22.69 4.73 -27.10
N PRO A 38 -22.31 5.91 -26.54
CA PRO A 38 -23.15 6.60 -25.56
C PRO A 38 -24.58 6.83 -26.03
N VAL A 39 -24.78 7.32 -27.27
CA VAL A 39 -26.12 7.52 -27.85
C VAL A 39 -26.88 6.20 -27.98
N TYR A 40 -26.21 5.15 -28.44
CA TYR A 40 -26.79 3.80 -28.52
C TYR A 40 -27.29 3.31 -27.15
N LEU A 41 -26.47 3.39 -26.10
CA LEU A 41 -26.87 2.98 -24.74
C LEU A 41 -28.01 3.86 -24.19
N ALA A 42 -27.99 5.16 -24.47
CA ALA A 42 -29.07 6.08 -24.09
C ALA A 42 -30.40 5.71 -24.77
N VAL A 43 -30.37 5.32 -26.05
CA VAL A 43 -31.57 4.83 -26.75
C VAL A 43 -32.09 3.54 -26.11
N LEU A 44 -31.20 2.58 -25.79
CA LEU A 44 -31.61 1.35 -25.09
C LEU A 44 -32.23 1.66 -23.71
N TYR A 45 -31.66 2.62 -22.99
CA TYR A 45 -32.21 3.10 -21.72
C TYR A 45 -33.60 3.68 -21.91
N VAL A 46 -33.81 4.57 -22.90
CA VAL A 46 -35.12 5.19 -23.19
C VAL A 46 -36.17 4.13 -23.55
N VAL A 47 -35.83 3.16 -24.41
CA VAL A 47 -36.72 2.06 -24.79
C VAL A 47 -37.12 1.21 -23.58
N GLY A 48 -36.26 1.12 -22.57
CA GLY A 48 -36.51 0.37 -21.34
C GLY A 48 -37.26 1.15 -20.25
N ILE A 49 -36.86 2.40 -19.99
CA ILE A 49 -37.42 3.21 -18.90
C ILE A 49 -38.85 3.68 -19.21
N VAL A 50 -39.20 3.93 -20.48
CA VAL A 50 -40.52 4.44 -20.87
C VAL A 50 -41.64 3.43 -20.55
N PRO A 51 -41.57 2.16 -20.97
CA PRO A 51 -42.55 1.15 -20.57
C PRO A 51 -42.53 0.89 -19.05
N LEU A 52 -41.34 0.90 -18.43
CA LEU A 52 -41.20 0.66 -17.00
C LEU A 52 -41.96 1.72 -16.19
N LEU A 53 -41.82 3.00 -16.53
CA LEU A 53 -42.54 4.11 -15.89
C LEU A 53 -44.04 4.08 -16.18
N TRP A 54 -44.45 3.60 -17.37
CA TRP A 54 -45.86 3.41 -17.70
C TRP A 54 -46.51 2.32 -16.82
N GLU A 55 -45.79 1.24 -16.55
CA GLU A 55 -46.25 0.13 -15.71
C GLU A 55 -46.24 0.45 -14.20
N THR A 56 -45.21 1.16 -13.73
CA THR A 56 -44.99 1.42 -12.29
C THR A 56 -45.50 2.78 -11.81
N GLY A 57 -45.85 3.69 -12.73
CA GLY A 57 -46.24 5.06 -12.42
C GLY A 57 -45.09 5.94 -11.92
N LEU A 58 -45.34 7.24 -11.76
CA LEU A 58 -44.33 8.22 -11.31
C LEU A 58 -43.96 8.10 -9.82
N GLY A 59 -44.65 7.24 -9.06
CA GLY A 59 -44.37 7.00 -7.62
C GLY A 59 -42.97 6.44 -7.35
N VAL A 60 -42.37 5.78 -8.34
CA VAL A 60 -40.97 5.31 -8.32
C VAL A 60 -39.98 6.44 -7.99
N ILE A 61 -40.31 7.69 -8.32
CA ILE A 61 -39.44 8.86 -8.06
C ILE A 61 -39.39 9.19 -6.55
N GLN A 62 -40.44 8.92 -5.79
CA GLN A 62 -40.49 9.21 -4.34
C GLN A 62 -39.60 8.25 -3.54
N ASP A 63 -39.48 7.00 -3.97
CA ASP A 63 -38.69 5.97 -3.30
C ASP A 63 -37.16 6.21 -3.41
N PHE A 64 -36.70 7.08 -4.32
CA PHE A 64 -35.28 7.47 -4.39
C PHE A 64 -34.83 8.42 -3.27
N GLY A 65 -35.77 8.98 -2.49
CA GLY A 65 -35.46 9.91 -1.40
C GLY A 65 -35.03 9.24 -0.09
N SER A 66 -35.09 7.92 0.01
CA SER A 66 -34.70 7.15 1.20
C SER A 66 -33.84 5.95 0.82
N ALA A 67 -32.91 5.56 1.71
CA ALA A 67 -32.04 4.41 1.47
C ALA A 67 -32.85 3.11 1.30
N GLU A 68 -33.89 2.94 2.12
CA GLU A 68 -34.82 1.80 2.08
C GLU A 68 -35.58 1.74 0.75
N GLY A 69 -36.14 2.86 0.30
CA GLY A 69 -36.84 2.94 -0.98
C GLY A 69 -35.94 2.61 -2.17
N VAL A 70 -34.70 3.11 -2.20
CA VAL A 70 -33.72 2.76 -3.25
C VAL A 70 -33.43 1.26 -3.25
N THR A 71 -33.18 0.66 -2.08
CA THR A 71 -32.93 -0.79 -2.00
C THR A 71 -34.13 -1.63 -2.42
N GLN A 72 -35.34 -1.23 -2.02
CA GLN A 72 -36.57 -1.92 -2.40
C GLN A 72 -36.81 -1.82 -3.92
N LEU A 73 -36.52 -0.66 -4.50
CA LEU A 73 -36.68 -0.43 -5.93
C LEU A 73 -35.68 -1.24 -6.75
N LEU A 74 -34.39 -1.24 -6.35
CA LEU A 74 -33.33 -2.02 -7.01
C LEU A 74 -33.44 -3.53 -6.76
N SER A 75 -34.25 -3.98 -5.80
CA SER A 75 -34.57 -5.40 -5.62
C SER A 75 -35.49 -5.94 -6.72
N ARG A 76 -36.20 -5.06 -7.44
CA ARG A 76 -37.05 -5.45 -8.57
C ARG A 76 -36.21 -5.67 -9.82
N GLN A 77 -36.26 -6.88 -10.37
CA GLN A 77 -35.41 -7.28 -11.50
C GLN A 77 -35.45 -6.31 -12.69
N ASN A 78 -36.64 -5.89 -13.14
CA ASN A 78 -36.77 -4.99 -14.29
C ASN A 78 -36.15 -3.61 -14.01
N VAL A 79 -36.33 -3.09 -12.79
CA VAL A 79 -35.73 -1.81 -12.38
C VAL A 79 -34.22 -1.92 -12.32
N ALA A 80 -33.69 -3.01 -11.73
CA ALA A 80 -32.26 -3.24 -11.63
C ALA A 80 -31.59 -3.29 -13.02
N LEU A 81 -32.22 -3.94 -14.00
CA LEU A 81 -31.71 -4.01 -15.36
C LEU A 81 -31.69 -2.63 -16.04
N ILE A 82 -32.73 -1.81 -15.86
CA ILE A 82 -32.75 -0.45 -16.41
C ILE A 82 -31.75 0.48 -15.69
N ALA A 83 -31.63 0.37 -14.36
CA ALA A 83 -30.62 1.07 -13.58
C ALA A 83 -29.20 0.66 -14.00
N TRP A 84 -28.99 -0.60 -14.37
CA TRP A 84 -27.71 -1.05 -14.92
C TRP A 84 -27.39 -0.40 -16.26
N ILE A 85 -28.36 -0.35 -17.20
CA ILE A 85 -28.19 0.34 -18.48
C ILE A 85 -27.91 1.83 -18.25
N HIS A 86 -28.57 2.45 -17.27
CA HIS A 86 -28.31 3.84 -16.85
C HIS A 86 -26.85 4.04 -16.43
N ILE A 87 -26.34 3.20 -15.52
CA ILE A 87 -24.94 3.25 -15.06
C ILE A 87 -23.97 3.08 -16.23
N LEU A 88 -24.17 2.05 -17.07
CA LEU A 88 -23.31 1.81 -18.24
C LEU A 88 -23.30 3.00 -19.21
N THR A 89 -24.45 3.66 -19.40
CA THR A 89 -24.55 4.85 -20.25
C THR A 89 -23.68 5.98 -19.72
N PHE A 90 -23.81 6.30 -18.42
CA PHE A 90 -23.04 7.37 -17.80
C PHE A 90 -21.54 7.06 -17.75
N ASP A 91 -21.15 5.83 -17.45
CA ASP A 91 -19.75 5.41 -17.46
C ASP A 91 -19.15 5.56 -18.87
N GLN A 92 -19.90 5.20 -19.91
CA GLN A 92 -19.47 5.35 -21.30
C GLN A 92 -19.33 6.82 -21.71
N VAL A 93 -20.29 7.68 -21.34
CA VAL A 93 -20.23 9.14 -21.56
C VAL A 93 -18.98 9.73 -20.91
N VAL A 94 -18.75 9.38 -19.64
CA VAL A 94 -17.58 9.84 -18.87
C VAL A 94 -16.28 9.32 -19.50
N GLY A 95 -16.23 8.06 -19.91
CA GLY A 95 -15.08 7.49 -20.61
C GLY A 95 -14.74 8.24 -21.90
N PHE A 96 -15.76 8.57 -22.70
CA PHE A 96 -15.60 9.37 -23.92
C PHE A 96 -15.12 10.79 -23.61
N LEU A 97 -15.67 11.43 -22.57
CA LEU A 97 -15.25 12.76 -22.11
C LEU A 97 -13.77 12.77 -21.72
N ILE A 98 -13.34 11.82 -20.89
CA ILE A 98 -11.95 11.66 -20.47
C ILE A 98 -11.05 11.46 -21.68
N TYR A 99 -11.43 10.55 -22.59
CA TYR A 99 -10.66 10.26 -23.79
C TYR A 99 -10.50 11.49 -24.67
N ARG A 100 -11.60 12.20 -25.02
CA ARG A 100 -11.57 13.36 -25.91
C ARG A 100 -10.78 14.51 -25.30
N ASP A 101 -11.00 14.82 -24.02
CA ASP A 101 -10.29 15.88 -23.32
C ASP A 101 -8.78 15.59 -23.25
N ASN A 102 -8.38 14.35 -22.97
CA ASN A 102 -6.96 14.02 -22.90
C ASN A 102 -6.30 13.93 -24.27
N MET A 103 -7.02 13.45 -25.30
CA MET A 103 -6.50 13.39 -26.67
C MET A 103 -6.28 14.78 -27.26
N LYS A 104 -7.08 15.78 -26.85
CA LYS A 104 -6.92 17.18 -27.25
C LYS A 104 -5.83 17.90 -26.44
N ASN A 105 -5.89 17.79 -25.10
CA ASN A 105 -5.12 18.64 -24.19
C ASN A 105 -3.88 17.95 -23.59
N ARG A 106 -3.73 16.63 -23.78
CA ARG A 106 -2.60 15.80 -23.31
C ARG A 106 -2.24 15.99 -21.84
N HIS A 107 -3.24 16.05 -20.97
CA HIS A 107 -3.05 16.22 -19.53
C HIS A 107 -2.26 15.06 -18.89
N VAL A 108 -2.48 13.83 -19.37
CA VAL A 108 -1.82 12.59 -18.93
C VAL A 108 -1.30 11.77 -20.12
N SER A 109 -0.32 10.91 -19.88
CA SER A 109 0.21 10.02 -20.93
C SER A 109 -0.82 8.95 -21.35
N ILE A 110 -0.71 8.47 -22.59
CA ILE A 110 -1.68 7.51 -23.15
C ILE A 110 -1.81 6.21 -22.32
N PRO A 111 -0.73 5.59 -21.80
CA PRO A 111 -0.88 4.41 -20.95
C PRO A 111 -1.65 4.70 -19.64
N VAL A 112 -1.45 5.88 -19.05
CA VAL A 112 -2.18 6.31 -17.86
C VAL A 112 -3.65 6.57 -18.19
N GLN A 113 -3.94 7.18 -19.34
CA GLN A 113 -5.31 7.33 -19.85
C GLN A 113 -5.99 5.96 -20.01
N SER A 114 -5.32 4.96 -20.58
CA SER A 114 -5.88 3.59 -20.72
C SER A 114 -6.21 2.96 -19.37
N ILE A 115 -5.35 3.12 -18.35
CA ILE A 115 -5.61 2.65 -16.98
C ILE A 115 -6.81 3.38 -16.38
N ILE A 116 -6.89 4.70 -16.55
CA ILE A 116 -8.01 5.51 -16.06
C ILE A 116 -9.31 5.07 -16.75
N LEU A 117 -9.31 4.80 -18.05
CA LEU A 117 -10.49 4.32 -18.78
C LEU A 117 -10.94 2.94 -18.29
N VAL A 118 -10.01 2.04 -17.93
CA VAL A 118 -10.35 0.78 -17.26
C VAL A 118 -10.98 1.03 -15.89
N LEU A 119 -10.44 1.97 -15.12
CA LEU A 119 -11.03 2.37 -13.84
C LEU A 119 -12.39 3.04 -14.00
N THR A 120 -12.63 3.80 -15.07
CA THR A 120 -13.95 4.38 -15.37
C THR A 120 -14.94 3.30 -15.80
N LEU A 121 -14.50 2.27 -16.53
CA LEU A 121 -15.34 1.14 -16.87
C LEU A 121 -15.76 0.32 -15.64
N THR A 122 -14.85 0.10 -14.69
CA THR A 122 -15.13 -0.76 -13.51
C THR A 122 -15.67 0.00 -12.31
N PHE A 123 -15.31 1.28 -12.18
CA PHE A 123 -15.63 2.15 -11.06
C PHE A 123 -15.82 3.60 -11.54
N GLY A 124 -16.81 3.84 -12.42
CA GLY A 124 -17.12 5.12 -13.08
C GLY A 124 -16.69 6.40 -12.37
N PRO A 125 -17.24 6.69 -11.16
CA PRO A 125 -16.90 7.89 -10.40
C PRO A 125 -15.42 7.99 -9.99
N VAL A 126 -14.78 6.86 -9.67
CA VAL A 126 -13.36 6.80 -9.28
C VAL A 126 -12.47 7.09 -10.48
N GLY A 127 -12.77 6.53 -11.65
CA GLY A 127 -12.05 6.81 -12.89
C GLY A 127 -12.12 8.29 -13.28
N TYR A 128 -13.33 8.87 -13.21
CA TYR A 128 -13.54 10.31 -13.42
C TYR A 128 -12.75 11.18 -12.45
N LEU A 129 -12.85 10.89 -11.14
CA LEU A 129 -12.16 11.66 -10.11
C LEU A 129 -10.64 11.59 -10.29
N CYS A 130 -10.09 10.40 -10.58
CA CYS A 130 -8.68 10.22 -10.91
C CYS A 130 -8.26 11.10 -12.09
N TYR A 131 -9.02 11.09 -13.19
CA TYR A 131 -8.72 11.92 -14.35
C TYR A 131 -8.79 13.42 -14.03
N TYR A 132 -9.84 13.85 -13.34
CA TYR A 132 -10.07 15.24 -12.99
C TYR A 132 -8.94 15.79 -12.11
N VAL A 133 -8.53 15.04 -11.10
CA VAL A 133 -7.43 15.40 -10.21
C VAL A 133 -6.11 15.50 -10.99
N LEU A 134 -5.79 14.53 -11.85
CA LEU A 134 -4.58 14.56 -12.67
C LEU A 134 -4.58 15.72 -13.67
N ARG A 135 -5.75 16.06 -14.24
CA ARG A 135 -5.95 17.23 -15.10
C ARG A 135 -5.65 18.54 -14.38
N LEU A 136 -6.10 18.71 -13.13
CA LEU A 136 -5.81 19.91 -12.32
C LEU A 136 -4.32 20.09 -12.08
N PHE A 137 -3.61 19.01 -11.73
CA PHE A 137 -2.17 19.06 -11.52
C PHE A 137 -1.38 19.35 -12.80
N SER A 138 -1.82 18.83 -13.95
CA SER A 138 -1.20 19.10 -15.24
C SER A 138 -1.30 20.58 -15.64
N ARG A 139 -2.47 21.21 -15.39
CA ARG A 139 -2.70 22.65 -15.64
C ARG A 139 -1.88 23.54 -14.70
N SER A 140 -1.77 23.17 -13.43
CA SER A 140 -0.96 23.89 -12.44
C SER A 140 0.53 23.83 -12.79
N ARG A 141 1.02 22.69 -13.31
CA ARG A 141 2.42 22.51 -13.75
C ARG A 141 2.76 23.27 -15.03
N ALA A 142 1.80 23.45 -15.94
CA ALA A 142 1.97 24.31 -17.12
C ALA A 142 2.08 25.78 -16.72
N LYS A 143 1.25 26.24 -15.76
CA LYS A 143 1.29 27.61 -15.22
C LYS A 143 2.59 27.89 -14.44
N SER A 144 3.03 26.96 -13.58
CA SER A 144 4.26 27.15 -12.80
C SER A 144 5.54 27.11 -13.65
N LYS A 145 5.50 26.49 -14.84
CA LYS A 145 6.65 26.38 -15.75
C LYS A 145 6.87 27.68 -16.54
N ASP A 146 5.81 28.42 -16.85
CA ASP A 146 5.94 29.79 -17.39
C ASP A 146 6.51 30.73 -16.32
N ASP A 147 6.06 30.60 -15.06
CA ASP A 147 6.53 31.45 -13.95
C ASP A 147 7.99 31.13 -13.56
N SER A 148 8.42 29.86 -13.61
CA SER A 148 9.76 29.43 -13.15
C SER A 148 10.90 29.67 -14.16
N VAL A 149 10.60 29.87 -15.44
CA VAL A 149 11.63 30.18 -16.46
C VAL A 149 12.16 31.62 -16.29
N SER A 150 11.42 32.48 -15.58
CA SER A 150 11.81 33.87 -15.34
C SER A 150 12.76 34.08 -14.16
N GLU A 151 12.90 33.14 -13.20
CA GLU A 151 13.35 33.54 -11.85
C GLU A 151 14.54 32.81 -11.23
N ASN A 152 15.11 31.72 -11.76
CA ASN A 152 16.22 31.06 -11.03
C ASN A 152 17.37 30.51 -11.90
N ALA A 153 18.49 31.23 -11.82
CA ALA A 153 19.83 30.72 -12.07
C ALA A 153 20.56 30.46 -10.71
N ALA A 154 21.31 29.34 -10.66
CA ALA A 154 22.33 28.88 -9.68
C ALA A 154 21.87 27.98 -8.49
N PRO A 155 22.78 27.22 -7.81
CA PRO A 155 24.09 26.63 -8.19
C PRO A 155 24.13 25.06 -8.04
N SER A 156 25.27 24.43 -8.36
CA SER A 156 25.43 23.00 -8.74
C SER A 156 25.63 21.95 -7.62
N VAL A 157 25.22 20.72 -7.95
CA VAL A 157 25.08 19.44 -7.19
C VAL A 157 26.40 18.79 -6.69
N SER A 158 27.56 19.44 -6.80
CA SER A 158 28.87 18.81 -6.58
C SER A 158 29.27 18.58 -5.12
N ASP A 159 28.81 19.39 -4.17
CA ASP A 159 29.34 19.36 -2.78
C ASP A 159 28.73 18.29 -1.87
N GLN A 160 27.56 17.74 -2.20
CA GLN A 160 26.90 16.75 -1.33
C GLN A 160 27.45 15.32 -1.47
N ARG A 161 28.22 15.02 -2.52
CA ARG A 161 28.70 13.65 -2.82
C ARG A 161 29.93 13.21 -2.02
N GLN A 162 30.61 14.12 -1.32
CA GLN A 162 31.89 13.80 -0.68
C GLN A 162 31.76 13.22 0.75
N ASN A 163 30.58 13.23 1.37
CA ASN A 163 30.44 12.90 2.80
C ASN A 163 29.89 11.48 3.10
N GLU A 164 29.61 10.65 2.08
CA GLU A 164 28.89 9.37 2.28
C GLU A 164 29.75 8.19 2.78
N GLY A 165 31.07 8.37 2.84
CA GLY A 165 32.05 7.29 3.08
C GLY A 165 32.74 7.26 4.45
N GLN A 166 32.50 8.22 5.36
CA GLN A 166 33.21 8.23 6.64
C GLN A 166 32.54 7.34 7.70
N PRO A 167 33.31 6.54 8.47
CA PRO A 167 32.77 5.74 9.57
C PRO A 167 32.21 6.63 10.67
N ILE A 168 31.00 6.32 11.12
CA ILE A 168 30.34 7.06 12.20
C ILE A 168 30.94 6.62 13.53
N SER A 169 31.73 7.49 14.14
CA SER A 169 32.53 7.18 15.33
C SER A 169 31.75 7.23 16.66
N SER A 170 30.49 7.71 16.67
CA SER A 170 29.71 7.87 17.90
C SER A 170 28.21 7.58 17.71
N LEU A 171 27.56 7.12 18.79
CA LEU A 171 26.10 6.91 18.83
C LEU A 171 25.33 8.20 18.51
N SER A 172 25.80 9.35 18.97
CA SER A 172 25.20 10.66 18.71
C SER A 172 25.11 10.98 17.21
N ALA A 173 26.16 10.68 16.45
CA ALA A 173 26.19 10.92 15.01
C ALA A 173 25.28 9.93 14.26
N ALA A 174 25.16 8.68 14.74
CA ALA A 174 24.20 7.72 14.18
C ALA A 174 22.74 8.18 14.40
N VAL A 175 22.42 8.66 15.60
CA VAL A 175 21.11 9.24 15.92
C VAL A 175 20.85 10.48 15.06
N GLN A 176 21.84 11.38 14.92
CA GLN A 176 21.70 12.57 14.09
C GLN A 176 21.38 12.23 12.62
N GLN A 177 22.03 11.21 12.05
CA GLN A 177 21.73 10.75 10.69
C GLN A 177 20.30 10.21 10.55
N LEU A 178 19.84 9.40 11.51
CA LEU A 178 18.47 8.87 11.52
C LEU A 178 17.44 9.99 11.66
N THR A 179 17.67 10.95 12.57
CA THR A 179 16.77 12.10 12.76
C THR A 179 16.69 12.99 11.52
N ALA A 180 17.82 13.22 10.84
CA ALA A 180 17.85 13.97 9.58
C ALA A 180 17.03 13.25 8.49
N GLN A 181 17.08 11.92 8.44
CA GLN A 181 16.30 11.14 7.49
C GLN A 181 14.79 11.23 7.78
N PHE A 182 14.38 11.16 9.04
CA PHE A 182 12.99 11.37 9.44
C PHE A 182 12.49 12.79 9.14
N ALA A 183 13.34 13.80 9.32
CA ALA A 183 12.99 15.20 9.03
C ALA A 183 12.70 15.44 7.54
N LYS A 184 13.38 14.75 6.62
CA LYS A 184 13.16 14.85 5.17
C LYS A 184 11.79 14.30 4.74
N GLU A 185 11.32 13.24 5.40
CA GLU A 185 10.07 12.55 5.06
C GLU A 185 8.95 12.83 6.07
N ARG A 186 8.73 14.11 6.38
CA ARG A 186 7.86 14.58 7.48
C ARG A 186 6.46 13.96 7.47
N THR A 187 5.81 13.83 6.32
CA THR A 187 4.43 13.30 6.26
C THR A 187 4.37 11.81 6.58
N LEU A 188 5.33 11.03 6.10
CA LEU A 188 5.44 9.60 6.44
C LEU A 188 5.82 9.41 7.91
N PHE A 189 6.81 10.18 8.37
CA PHE A 189 7.20 10.19 9.78
C PHE A 189 6.00 10.46 10.69
N LEU A 190 5.23 11.51 10.40
CA LEU A 190 4.02 11.84 11.16
C LEU A 190 2.99 10.71 11.10
N SER A 191 2.73 10.09 9.94
CA SER A 191 1.80 8.96 9.87
C SER A 191 2.26 7.74 10.70
N GLY A 192 3.57 7.52 10.82
CA GLY A 192 4.13 6.46 11.68
C GLY A 192 3.97 6.79 13.17
N VAL A 193 4.33 8.02 13.57
CA VAL A 193 4.17 8.50 14.95
C VAL A 193 2.70 8.52 15.37
N THR A 194 1.78 8.90 14.48
CA THR A 194 0.34 8.91 14.77
C THR A 194 -0.17 7.52 15.13
N GLY A 195 0.24 6.47 14.42
CA GLY A 195 -0.15 5.09 14.77
C GLY A 195 0.33 4.70 16.17
N ILE A 196 1.59 4.99 16.50
CA ILE A 196 2.12 4.72 17.85
C ILE A 196 1.35 5.52 18.91
N ALA A 197 1.06 6.81 18.65
CA ALA A 197 0.32 7.66 19.57
C ALA A 197 -1.11 7.15 19.80
N ILE A 198 -1.85 6.80 18.74
CA ILE A 198 -3.19 6.23 18.83
C ILE A 198 -3.17 4.91 19.62
N GLY A 199 -2.21 4.02 19.33
CA GLY A 199 -2.08 2.77 20.07
C GLY A 199 -1.73 2.95 21.56
N LEU A 200 -0.88 3.92 21.90
CA LEU A 200 -0.59 4.26 23.29
C LEU A 200 -1.83 4.84 24.02
N ILE A 201 -2.62 5.67 23.34
CA ILE A 201 -3.91 6.14 23.85
C ILE A 201 -4.86 4.95 24.05
N GLY A 202 -4.92 4.02 23.09
CA GLY A 202 -5.70 2.79 23.20
C GLY A 202 -5.30 1.91 24.39
N LEU A 203 -4.02 1.86 24.75
CA LEU A 203 -3.56 1.17 25.99
C LEU A 203 -4.13 1.83 27.25
N VAL A 204 -4.15 3.16 27.31
CA VAL A 204 -4.73 3.90 28.44
C VAL A 204 -6.23 3.65 28.50
N VAL A 205 -6.95 3.73 27.37
CA VAL A 205 -8.38 3.44 27.29
C VAL A 205 -8.68 2.01 27.76
N MET A 206 -7.89 1.03 27.29
CA MET A 206 -8.00 -0.37 27.67
C MET A 206 -7.73 -0.59 29.16
N PHE A 207 -6.77 0.12 29.74
CA PHE A 207 -6.47 0.03 31.17
C PHE A 207 -7.64 0.53 32.03
N VAL A 208 -8.32 1.60 31.59
CA VAL A 208 -9.43 2.22 32.32
C VAL A 208 -10.75 1.46 32.13
N HIS A 209 -11.08 1.06 30.91
CA HIS A 209 -12.41 0.51 30.55
C HIS A 209 -12.41 -1.01 30.38
N GLY A 210 -11.24 -1.66 30.44
CA GLY A 210 -11.07 -3.06 30.10
C GLY A 210 -10.83 -3.29 28.60
N PRO A 211 -10.51 -4.54 28.19
CA PRO A 211 -10.06 -4.86 26.83
C PRO A 211 -11.17 -4.99 25.79
N ILE A 212 -12.43 -5.00 26.20
CA ILE A 212 -13.59 -5.26 25.33
C ILE A 212 -14.54 -4.07 25.36
N ILE A 213 -14.90 -3.58 24.18
CA ILE A 213 -16.00 -2.66 23.96
C ILE A 213 -17.09 -3.47 23.27
N GLY A 214 -18.18 -3.76 23.97
CA GLY A 214 -19.24 -4.62 23.46
C GLY A 214 -19.94 -4.03 22.22
N PRO A 215 -20.46 -4.88 21.30
CA PRO A 215 -20.58 -6.34 21.42
C PRO A 215 -19.34 -7.17 21.05
N GLU A 216 -18.45 -6.68 20.18
CA GLU A 216 -17.35 -7.48 19.60
C GLU A 216 -16.00 -6.73 19.52
N GLY A 217 -15.96 -5.45 19.89
CA GLY A 217 -14.77 -4.61 19.83
C GLY A 217 -13.68 -5.07 20.78
N VAL A 218 -12.49 -5.37 20.26
CA VAL A 218 -11.33 -5.82 21.05
C VAL A 218 -10.20 -4.79 20.96
N LEU A 219 -10.05 -3.97 22.00
CA LEU A 219 -9.06 -2.87 22.05
C LEU A 219 -7.62 -3.36 21.87
N ARG A 220 -7.28 -4.54 22.42
CA ARG A 220 -5.94 -5.12 22.25
C ARG A 220 -5.56 -5.30 20.78
N LYS A 221 -6.52 -5.64 19.92
CA LYS A 221 -6.28 -5.80 18.48
C LYS A 221 -5.95 -4.45 17.83
N ALA A 222 -6.77 -3.42 18.10
CA ALA A 222 -6.55 -2.07 17.61
C ALA A 222 -5.19 -1.52 18.04
N VAL A 223 -4.88 -1.60 19.34
CA VAL A 223 -3.59 -1.19 19.90
C VAL A 223 -2.42 -1.86 19.19
N SER A 224 -2.47 -3.18 19.04
CA SER A 224 -1.41 -3.92 18.38
C SER A 224 -1.28 -3.54 16.90
N PHE A 225 -2.40 -3.31 16.22
CA PHE A 225 -2.46 -2.90 14.83
C PHE A 225 -1.84 -1.52 14.62
N ASP A 226 -2.25 -0.51 15.39
CA ASP A 226 -1.80 0.87 15.23
C ASP A 226 -0.30 1.03 15.53
N ILE A 227 0.17 0.38 16.60
CA ILE A 227 1.60 0.37 16.94
C ILE A 227 2.41 -0.36 15.86
N ALA A 228 1.95 -1.53 15.40
CA ALA A 228 2.67 -2.30 14.39
C ALA A 228 2.75 -1.57 13.04
N VAL A 229 1.65 -0.98 12.58
CA VAL A 229 1.62 -0.19 11.33
C VAL A 229 2.46 1.07 11.50
N GLY A 230 2.42 1.74 12.66
CA GLY A 230 3.27 2.88 12.96
C GLY A 230 4.77 2.55 12.88
N ILE A 231 5.19 1.46 13.53
CA ILE A 231 6.56 0.94 13.48
C ILE A 231 6.94 0.56 12.04
N TYR A 232 6.05 -0.11 11.31
CA TYR A 232 6.26 -0.47 9.91
C TYR A 232 6.53 0.76 9.04
N VAL A 233 5.69 1.80 9.12
CA VAL A 233 5.85 3.05 8.37
C VAL A 233 7.18 3.73 8.68
N LEU A 234 7.55 3.84 9.95
CA LEU A 234 8.83 4.42 10.36
C LEU A 234 10.02 3.59 9.86
N THR A 235 9.86 2.27 9.80
CA THR A 235 10.91 1.35 9.35
C THR A 235 11.11 1.46 7.83
N ILE A 236 10.02 1.44 7.03
CA ILE A 236 10.14 1.54 5.56
C ILE A 236 10.67 2.90 5.09
N LEU A 237 10.41 3.97 5.86
CA LEU A 237 10.91 5.32 5.60
C LEU A 237 12.44 5.32 5.49
N LEU A 238 13.12 4.54 6.34
CA LEU A 238 14.58 4.45 6.36
C LEU A 238 15.18 3.84 5.08
N PHE A 239 14.39 3.11 4.30
CA PHE A 239 14.83 2.50 3.04
C PHE A 239 14.52 3.35 1.81
N LEU A 240 13.76 4.44 1.94
CA LEU A 240 13.40 5.30 0.81
C LEU A 240 14.59 5.87 0.04
N PRO A 241 15.71 6.29 0.67
CA PRO A 241 16.89 6.74 -0.06
C PRO A 241 17.49 5.68 -0.99
N LEU A 242 17.24 4.40 -0.72
CA LEU A 242 17.77 3.28 -1.50
C LEU A 242 16.86 2.92 -2.68
N SER A 243 15.65 3.48 -2.74
CA SER A 243 14.61 3.06 -3.68
C SER A 243 14.90 3.39 -5.15
N GLY A 244 15.74 4.39 -5.44
CA GLY A 244 15.96 4.87 -6.80
C GLY A 244 14.75 5.56 -7.43
N PHE A 245 13.73 5.92 -6.64
CA PHE A 245 12.56 6.64 -7.16
C PHE A 245 12.95 8.01 -7.70
N SER A 246 12.31 8.40 -8.81
CA SER A 246 12.27 9.82 -9.20
C SER A 246 11.50 10.63 -8.16
N GLU A 247 11.76 11.94 -8.06
CA GLU A 247 11.07 12.80 -7.09
C GLU A 247 9.54 12.73 -7.23
N ASP A 248 9.03 12.72 -8.46
CA ASP A 248 7.59 12.58 -8.74
C ASP A 248 7.06 11.17 -8.41
N GLY A 249 7.90 10.13 -8.55
CA GLY A 249 7.59 8.76 -8.15
C GLY A 249 7.45 8.64 -6.64
N LEU A 250 8.46 9.11 -5.91
CA LEU A 250 8.50 9.12 -4.45
C LEU A 250 7.34 9.93 -3.86
N ARG A 251 7.05 11.12 -4.42
CA ARG A 251 5.93 11.97 -3.96
C ARG A 251 4.58 11.25 -4.06
N ARG A 252 4.32 10.56 -5.19
CA ARG A 252 3.08 9.81 -5.40
C ARG A 252 2.99 8.59 -4.49
N TRP A 253 4.07 7.81 -4.42
CA TRP A 253 4.15 6.63 -3.56
C TRP A 253 3.88 7.02 -2.10
N ARG A 254 4.54 8.10 -1.63
CA ARG A 254 4.35 8.67 -0.30
C ARG A 254 2.91 9.12 -0.05
N GLY A 255 2.32 9.86 -0.99
CA GLY A 255 0.94 10.33 -0.87
C GLY A 255 -0.04 9.18 -0.68
N TRP A 256 0.02 8.17 -1.54
CA TRP A 256 -0.82 6.97 -1.41
C TRP A 256 -0.57 6.20 -0.13
N HIS A 257 0.69 6.02 0.26
CA HIS A 257 1.02 5.30 1.48
C HIS A 257 0.44 5.98 2.72
N VAL A 258 0.64 7.30 2.84
CA VAL A 258 0.12 8.10 3.95
C VAL A 258 -1.42 8.05 3.99
N THR A 259 -2.08 8.25 2.85
CA THR A 259 -3.54 8.19 2.77
C THR A 259 -4.10 6.85 3.21
N LEU A 260 -3.58 5.74 2.67
CA LEU A 260 -4.04 4.40 3.02
C LEU A 260 -3.78 4.07 4.49
N THR A 261 -2.64 4.52 5.03
CA THR A 261 -2.30 4.34 6.45
C THR A 261 -3.31 5.04 7.36
N TYR A 262 -3.64 6.31 7.08
CA TYR A 262 -4.62 7.05 7.88
C TYR A 262 -6.04 6.49 7.77
N LEU A 263 -6.45 6.04 6.57
CA LEU A 263 -7.73 5.36 6.41
C LEU A 263 -7.77 4.05 7.21
N ALA A 264 -6.67 3.30 7.26
CA ALA A 264 -6.57 2.09 8.07
C ALA A 264 -6.75 2.37 9.56
N TYR A 265 -6.04 3.38 10.10
CA TYR A 265 -6.19 3.80 11.50
C TYR A 265 -7.62 4.24 11.81
N ALA A 266 -8.23 5.02 10.92
CA ALA A 266 -9.59 5.53 11.10
C ALA A 266 -10.59 4.38 11.18
N ILE A 267 -10.60 3.47 10.19
CA ILE A 267 -11.55 2.35 10.18
C ILE A 267 -11.33 1.43 11.39
N GLU A 268 -10.07 1.11 11.71
CA GLU A 268 -9.75 0.26 12.87
C GLU A 268 -10.35 0.84 14.16
N ASN A 269 -10.01 2.09 14.46
CA ASN A 269 -10.32 2.69 15.75
C ASN A 269 -11.79 3.09 15.85
N ILE A 270 -12.40 3.59 14.76
CA ILE A 270 -13.81 3.97 14.76
C ILE A 270 -14.71 2.75 14.96
N GLN A 271 -14.45 1.64 14.23
CA GLN A 271 -15.27 0.44 14.38
C GLN A 271 -15.10 -0.17 15.78
N ILE A 272 -13.87 -0.25 16.30
CA ILE A 272 -13.62 -0.78 17.65
C ILE A 272 -14.26 0.10 18.73
N ALA A 273 -14.21 1.43 18.59
CA ALA A 273 -14.89 2.35 19.51
C ALA A 273 -16.42 2.22 19.48
N ARG A 274 -16.98 1.83 18.33
CA ARG A 274 -18.41 1.47 18.18
C ARG A 274 -18.73 0.06 18.69
N GLY A 275 -17.73 -0.66 19.19
CA GLY A 275 -17.88 -2.04 19.66
C GLY A 275 -17.97 -3.08 18.55
N LEU A 276 -17.52 -2.75 17.34
CA LEU A 276 -17.59 -3.61 16.15
C LEU A 276 -16.20 -4.12 15.73
N ASP A 277 -16.15 -5.30 15.12
CA ASP A 277 -14.94 -5.83 14.49
C ASP A 277 -14.76 -5.13 13.12
N PRO A 278 -13.62 -4.46 12.87
CA PRO A 278 -13.43 -3.68 11.66
C PRO A 278 -13.28 -4.51 10.38
N ARG A 279 -13.15 -5.84 10.48
CA ARG A 279 -12.97 -6.73 9.32
C ARG A 279 -14.16 -7.66 9.11
N PHE A 280 -14.64 -8.29 10.19
CA PHE A 280 -15.59 -9.40 10.13
C PHE A 280 -16.72 -9.26 11.15
N SER A 281 -17.38 -8.10 11.16
CA SER A 281 -18.44 -7.79 12.11
C SER A 281 -19.64 -8.73 11.98
N ARG A 282 -20.07 -9.34 13.10
CA ARG A 282 -21.29 -10.16 13.14
C ARG A 282 -22.51 -9.39 13.64
N HIS A 283 -22.26 -8.28 14.32
CA HIS A 283 -23.28 -7.44 14.94
C HIS A 283 -23.51 -6.11 14.21
N GLY A 284 -22.65 -5.77 13.26
CA GLY A 284 -22.73 -4.55 12.47
C GLY A 284 -23.77 -4.62 11.36
N SER A 285 -24.20 -3.45 10.90
CA SER A 285 -25.08 -3.31 9.74
C SER A 285 -24.41 -3.80 8.45
N PRO A 286 -25.15 -3.93 7.33
CA PRO A 286 -24.53 -4.18 6.02
C PRO A 286 -23.46 -3.14 5.64
N ALA A 287 -23.64 -1.87 6.03
CA ALA A 287 -22.64 -0.83 5.83
C ALA A 287 -21.37 -1.06 6.68
N ASP A 288 -21.51 -1.58 7.90
CA ASP A 288 -20.37 -1.95 8.75
C ASP A 288 -19.56 -3.11 8.14
N ASN A 289 -20.25 -4.05 7.49
CA ASN A 289 -19.60 -5.13 6.74
C ASN A 289 -18.88 -4.61 5.47
N MET A 290 -19.37 -3.55 4.83
CA MET A 290 -18.66 -2.89 3.72
C MET A 290 -17.33 -2.29 4.18
N PHE A 291 -17.25 -1.75 5.39
CA PHE A 291 -15.98 -1.25 5.95
C PHE A 291 -14.94 -2.36 6.09
N GLY A 292 -15.34 -3.61 6.37
CA GLY A 292 -14.44 -4.77 6.32
C GLY A 292 -13.84 -5.01 4.94
N GLY A 293 -14.66 -4.92 3.89
CA GLY A 293 -14.20 -4.98 2.49
C GLY A 293 -13.26 -3.82 2.12
N ILE A 294 -13.57 -2.60 2.56
CA ILE A 294 -12.71 -1.43 2.37
C ILE A 294 -11.39 -1.60 3.12
N PHE A 295 -11.41 -2.10 4.35
CA PHE A 295 -10.22 -2.40 5.14
C PHE A 295 -9.31 -3.39 4.41
N PHE A 296 -9.88 -4.44 3.82
CA PHE A 296 -9.14 -5.39 2.99
C PHE A 296 -8.50 -4.73 1.76
N LEU A 297 -9.24 -3.86 1.05
CA LEU A 297 -8.69 -3.12 -0.10
C LEU A 297 -7.56 -2.15 0.31
N ILE A 298 -7.67 -1.50 1.47
CA ILE A 298 -6.62 -0.65 2.02
C ILE A 298 -5.36 -1.49 2.31
N ALA A 299 -5.51 -2.63 2.97
CA ALA A 299 -4.40 -3.55 3.24
C ALA A 299 -3.74 -4.02 1.93
N MET A 300 -4.52 -4.36 0.90
CA MET A 300 -4.01 -4.72 -0.42
C MET A 300 -3.27 -3.55 -1.09
N GLY A 301 -3.78 -2.33 -0.98
CA GLY A 301 -3.11 -1.14 -1.48
C GLY A 301 -1.74 -0.92 -0.83
N LEU A 302 -1.64 -1.12 0.49
CA LEU A 302 -0.35 -1.07 1.22
C LEU A 302 0.60 -2.18 0.76
N VAL A 303 0.11 -3.40 0.51
CA VAL A 303 0.90 -4.50 -0.08
C VAL A 303 1.44 -4.09 -1.46
N VAL A 304 0.59 -3.54 -2.33
CA VAL A 304 1.00 -3.10 -3.68
C VAL A 304 2.05 -2.00 -3.61
N LEU A 305 1.87 -0.99 -2.74
CA LEU A 305 2.87 0.05 -2.54
C LEU A 305 4.19 -0.53 -2.04
N PHE A 306 4.16 -1.48 -1.11
CA PHE A 306 5.36 -2.18 -0.68
C PHE A 306 6.03 -2.93 -1.83
N LEU A 307 5.27 -3.65 -2.66
CA LEU A 307 5.82 -4.37 -3.82
C LEU A 307 6.43 -3.41 -4.86
N ILE A 308 5.84 -2.23 -5.07
CA ILE A 308 6.43 -1.18 -5.92
C ILE A 308 7.78 -0.73 -5.37
N LEU A 309 7.86 -0.46 -4.06
CA LEU A 309 9.12 -0.11 -3.39
C LEU A 309 10.13 -1.25 -3.50
N ALA A 310 9.70 -2.49 -3.26
CA ALA A 310 10.54 -3.68 -3.37
C ALA A 310 11.12 -3.82 -4.77
N LEU A 311 10.29 -3.80 -5.80
CA LEU A 311 10.73 -3.89 -7.19
C LEU A 311 11.73 -2.80 -7.54
N SER A 312 11.56 -1.60 -7.01
CA SER A 312 12.52 -0.51 -7.18
C SER A 312 13.88 -0.85 -6.55
N ILE A 313 13.88 -1.29 -5.28
CA ILE A 313 15.09 -1.72 -4.55
C ILE A 313 15.82 -2.90 -5.23
N PHE A 314 15.08 -3.87 -5.77
CA PHE A 314 15.64 -5.01 -6.48
C PHE A 314 16.18 -4.64 -7.86
N ARG A 315 15.57 -3.65 -8.54
CA ARG A 315 16.00 -3.17 -9.86
C ARG A 315 17.14 -2.17 -9.81
N GLU A 316 17.34 -1.51 -8.68
CA GLU A 316 18.39 -0.49 -8.53
C GLU A 316 19.78 -1.08 -8.84
N ARG A 317 20.42 -0.49 -9.85
CA ARG A 317 21.72 -0.91 -10.43
C ARG A 317 22.66 0.27 -10.65
N THR A 318 22.24 1.51 -10.36
CA THR A 318 22.99 2.72 -10.71
C THR A 318 24.06 3.06 -9.68
N GLY A 319 25.32 2.80 -10.05
CA GLY A 319 26.41 3.77 -9.98
C GLY A 319 27.07 4.13 -8.65
N THR A 320 26.40 4.10 -7.49
CA THR A 320 27.04 4.42 -6.20
C THR A 320 27.06 3.18 -5.29
N LYS A 321 27.99 2.28 -5.63
CA LYS A 321 28.51 1.14 -4.85
C LYS A 321 27.43 0.29 -4.17
N ASP A 322 27.15 -0.89 -4.73
CA ASP A 322 26.51 -2.03 -4.05
C ASP A 322 26.90 -2.10 -2.55
N THR A 323 26.05 -1.55 -1.68
CA THR A 323 26.35 -1.38 -0.25
C THR A 323 25.82 -2.57 0.53
N PRO A 324 26.47 -2.92 1.66
CA PRO A 324 25.93 -3.94 2.57
C PRO A 324 24.49 -3.63 3.02
N LEU A 325 24.13 -2.34 3.09
CA LEU A 325 22.78 -1.89 3.46
C LEU A 325 21.74 -2.16 2.37
N LEU A 326 22.07 -1.91 1.09
CA LEU A 326 21.18 -2.27 -0.03
C LEU A 326 20.94 -3.78 -0.08
N LEU A 327 22.00 -4.57 0.10
CA LEU A 327 21.89 -6.03 0.17
C LEU A 327 21.00 -6.47 1.35
N ALA A 328 21.21 -5.91 2.55
CA ALA A 328 20.39 -6.22 3.71
C ALA A 328 18.92 -5.86 3.49
N THR A 329 18.67 -4.73 2.82
CA THR A 329 17.32 -4.28 2.46
C THR A 329 16.63 -5.27 1.52
N ARG A 330 17.35 -5.85 0.55
CA ARG A 330 16.78 -6.89 -0.35
C ARG A 330 16.34 -8.13 0.43
N TYR A 331 17.16 -8.62 1.36
CA TYR A 331 16.77 -9.74 2.22
C TYR A 331 15.58 -9.41 3.11
N ALA A 332 15.62 -8.24 3.76
CA ALA A 332 14.52 -7.74 4.58
C ALA A 332 13.19 -7.70 3.80
N PHE A 333 13.23 -7.19 2.57
CA PHE A 333 12.06 -7.10 1.72
C PHE A 333 11.58 -8.46 1.23
N ALA A 334 12.49 -9.39 0.92
CA ALA A 334 12.15 -10.77 0.62
C ALA A 334 11.41 -11.45 1.79
N CYS A 335 11.87 -11.24 3.04
CA CYS A 335 11.18 -11.75 4.24
C CYS A 335 9.81 -11.11 4.43
N THR A 336 9.68 -9.81 4.14
CA THR A 336 8.42 -9.07 4.29
C THR A 336 7.37 -9.53 3.27
N ILE A 337 7.77 -10.02 2.09
CA ILE A 337 6.84 -10.63 1.13
C ILE A 337 6.17 -11.87 1.74
N PHE A 338 6.88 -12.69 2.52
CA PHE A 338 6.26 -13.79 3.29
C PHE A 338 5.27 -13.25 4.34
N ALA A 339 5.58 -12.13 4.99
CA ALA A 339 4.68 -11.50 5.95
C ALA A 339 3.36 -11.08 5.31
N PHE A 340 3.43 -10.43 4.13
CA PHE A 340 2.24 -10.04 3.37
C PHE A 340 1.48 -11.26 2.84
N ALA A 341 2.15 -12.30 2.35
CA ALA A 341 1.51 -13.55 1.95
C ALA A 341 0.77 -14.20 3.13
N ALA A 342 1.36 -14.24 4.32
CA ALA A 342 0.71 -14.70 5.54
C ALA A 342 -0.48 -13.82 5.94
N GLY A 343 -0.38 -12.50 5.76
CA GLY A 343 -1.49 -11.55 5.98
C GLY A 343 -2.69 -11.83 5.06
N LEU A 344 -2.42 -12.03 3.76
CA LEU A 344 -3.45 -12.40 2.79
C LEU A 344 -4.07 -13.75 3.11
N TRP A 345 -3.26 -14.73 3.52
CA TRP A 345 -3.74 -16.03 3.97
C TRP A 345 -4.70 -15.89 5.16
N MET A 346 -4.36 -15.09 6.17
CA MET A 346 -5.26 -14.85 7.31
C MET A 346 -6.59 -14.20 6.89
N SER A 347 -6.55 -13.25 5.94
CA SER A 347 -7.77 -12.63 5.40
C SER A 347 -8.67 -13.63 4.69
N PHE A 348 -8.11 -14.53 3.88
CA PHE A 348 -8.90 -15.60 3.22
C PHE A 348 -9.41 -16.66 4.18
N ALA A 349 -8.63 -16.98 5.22
CA ALA A 349 -9.02 -17.94 6.25
C ALA A 349 -10.01 -17.37 7.28
N GLY A 350 -10.25 -16.04 7.28
CA GLY A 350 -11.08 -15.37 8.29
C GLY A 350 -10.48 -15.39 9.69
N GLY A 351 -9.15 -15.58 9.82
CA GLY A 351 -8.49 -15.73 11.10
C GLY A 351 -7.01 -16.13 10.98
N SER A 352 -6.32 -16.19 12.13
CA SER A 352 -4.89 -16.54 12.18
C SER A 352 -4.61 -18.04 12.31
N THR A 353 -5.63 -18.88 12.38
CA THR A 353 -5.51 -20.34 12.55
C THR A 353 -5.64 -21.07 11.23
N PHE A 354 -4.89 -22.16 11.07
CA PHE A 354 -4.94 -23.01 9.87
C PHE A 354 -4.90 -24.49 10.24
N GLY A 355 -5.71 -25.31 9.56
CA GLY A 355 -5.85 -26.72 9.86
C GLY A 355 -6.41 -26.96 11.27
N SER A 356 -5.96 -28.02 11.93
CA SER A 356 -6.44 -28.41 13.27
C SER A 356 -5.83 -27.58 14.40
N SER A 357 -4.64 -26.99 14.21
CA SER A 357 -3.94 -26.30 15.31
C SER A 357 -2.91 -25.24 14.90
N ALA A 358 -2.50 -25.13 13.63
CA ALA A 358 -1.44 -24.20 13.24
C ALA A 358 -1.86 -22.74 13.39
N SER A 359 -0.88 -21.88 13.65
CA SER A 359 -1.04 -20.42 13.65
C SER A 359 -0.20 -19.82 12.51
N ILE A 360 -0.83 -18.98 11.70
CA ILE A 360 -0.22 -18.20 10.61
C ILE A 360 0.56 -16.99 11.19
N LEU A 361 0.22 -16.57 12.41
CA LEU A 361 0.75 -15.36 13.04
C LEU A 361 2.29 -15.34 13.20
N PRO A 362 2.98 -16.44 13.56
CA PRO A 362 4.45 -16.45 13.64
C PRO A 362 5.12 -16.10 12.31
N LEU A 363 4.60 -16.62 11.18
CA LEU A 363 5.12 -16.31 9.85
C LEU A 363 4.91 -14.83 9.51
N HIS A 364 3.72 -14.31 9.82
CA HIS A 364 3.39 -12.90 9.63
C HIS A 364 4.33 -11.98 10.42
N ALA A 365 4.52 -12.27 11.70
CA ALA A 365 5.37 -11.47 12.58
C ALA A 365 6.85 -11.52 12.17
N ILE A 366 7.42 -12.72 12.01
CA ILE A 366 8.86 -12.87 11.73
C ILE A 366 9.27 -12.29 10.37
N GLY A 367 8.37 -12.34 9.38
CA GLY A 367 8.60 -11.74 8.07
C GLY A 367 8.73 -10.22 8.16
N PHE A 368 7.88 -9.54 8.93
CA PHE A 368 7.98 -8.09 9.17
C PHE A 368 9.20 -7.71 10.01
N HIS A 369 9.54 -8.51 11.03
CA HIS A 369 10.77 -8.29 11.81
C HIS A 369 12.05 -8.42 10.97
N GLY A 370 12.00 -9.06 9.80
CA GLY A 370 13.07 -9.03 8.80
C GLY A 370 13.48 -7.62 8.38
N LEU A 371 12.57 -6.65 8.41
CA LEU A 371 12.84 -5.22 8.14
C LEU A 371 13.82 -4.59 9.14
N GLN A 372 13.96 -5.16 10.34
CA GLN A 372 14.85 -4.67 11.39
C GLN A 372 16.06 -5.59 11.54
N ALA A 373 15.80 -6.89 11.56
CA ALA A 373 16.77 -7.92 11.90
C ALA A 373 17.95 -8.04 10.91
N VAL A 374 17.70 -7.87 9.61
CA VAL A 374 18.78 -7.96 8.62
C VAL A 374 19.54 -6.63 8.46
N PRO A 375 18.86 -5.47 8.34
CA PRO A 375 19.54 -4.19 8.15
C PRO A 375 20.41 -3.74 9.32
N ILE A 376 20.10 -4.14 10.56
CA ILE A 376 20.94 -3.82 11.73
C ILE A 376 22.36 -4.40 11.61
N ILE A 377 22.51 -5.56 10.95
CA ILE A 377 23.82 -6.17 10.68
C ILE A 377 24.65 -5.27 9.77
N ALA A 378 24.04 -4.76 8.70
CA ALA A 378 24.71 -3.84 7.78
C ALA A 378 25.08 -2.52 8.46
N LEU A 379 24.22 -2.00 9.33
CA LEU A 379 24.48 -0.77 10.08
C LEU A 379 25.67 -0.91 11.04
N PHE A 380 25.68 -1.96 11.88
CA PHE A 380 26.81 -2.19 12.80
C PHE A 380 28.13 -2.38 12.05
N GLN A 381 28.11 -3.07 10.90
CA GLN A 381 29.31 -3.27 10.10
C GLN A 381 29.78 -1.99 9.40
N ARG A 382 28.84 -1.13 8.97
CA ARG A 382 29.18 0.19 8.44
C ARG A 382 29.83 1.07 9.51
N TRP A 383 29.32 1.01 10.74
CA TRP A 383 29.83 1.83 11.84
C TRP A 383 31.13 1.28 12.47
N SER A 384 31.44 0.00 12.29
CA SER A 384 32.69 -0.62 12.78
C SER A 384 33.89 -0.42 11.86
N GLY A 385 33.72 0.25 10.70
CA GLY A 385 34.81 0.52 9.74
C GLY A 385 35.32 -0.72 9.01
N VAL A 386 34.58 -1.84 9.08
CA VAL A 386 34.92 -3.11 8.41
C VAL A 386 34.80 -2.97 6.89
N SER A 387 35.62 -3.72 6.16
CA SER A 387 35.60 -3.68 4.69
C SER A 387 34.22 -4.03 4.12
N ILE A 388 33.84 -3.42 2.99
CA ILE A 388 32.54 -3.66 2.32
C ILE A 388 32.33 -5.14 2.02
N ASN A 389 33.38 -5.84 1.57
CA ASN A 389 33.30 -7.26 1.22
C ASN A 389 33.03 -8.13 2.44
N GLU A 390 33.69 -7.86 3.56
CA GLU A 390 33.42 -8.57 4.80
C GLU A 390 32.00 -8.27 5.32
N ALA A 391 31.58 -7.00 5.31
CA ALA A 391 30.23 -6.61 5.69
C ALA A 391 29.16 -7.34 4.86
N LYS A 392 29.34 -7.45 3.55
CA LYS A 392 28.43 -8.21 2.66
C LYS A 392 28.35 -9.70 3.01
N ARG A 393 29.47 -10.35 3.37
CA ARG A 393 29.46 -11.77 3.78
C ARG A 393 28.58 -11.98 5.01
N TRP A 394 28.74 -11.12 6.02
CA TRP A 394 27.91 -11.19 7.23
C TRP A 394 26.43 -10.91 6.95
N VAL A 395 26.14 -9.95 6.08
CA VAL A 395 24.77 -9.64 5.64
C VAL A 395 24.15 -10.82 4.87
N HIS A 396 24.87 -11.44 3.94
CA HIS A 396 24.38 -12.62 3.22
C HIS A 396 24.08 -13.78 4.16
N MET A 397 24.97 -14.05 5.13
CA MET A 397 24.76 -15.13 6.08
C MET A 397 23.55 -14.84 6.97
N ALA A 398 23.49 -13.67 7.61
CA ALA A 398 22.37 -13.27 8.46
C ALA A 398 21.04 -13.21 7.70
N GLY A 399 21.03 -12.62 6.49
CA GLY A 399 19.85 -12.52 5.65
C GLY A 399 19.34 -13.87 5.16
N SER A 400 20.24 -14.77 4.76
CA SER A 400 19.88 -16.14 4.35
C SER A 400 19.32 -16.95 5.51
N MET A 401 19.90 -16.81 6.71
CA MET A 401 19.39 -17.48 7.91
C MET A 401 17.98 -17.01 8.28
N TRP A 402 17.73 -15.69 8.24
CA TRP A 402 16.41 -15.15 8.55
C TRP A 402 15.35 -15.55 7.50
N LEU A 403 15.71 -15.52 6.22
CA LEU A 403 14.82 -15.94 5.14
C LEU A 403 14.52 -17.45 5.22
N ALA A 404 15.54 -18.28 5.49
CA ALA A 404 15.35 -19.70 5.71
C ALA A 404 14.47 -20.00 6.93
N ALA A 405 14.57 -19.21 8.00
CA ALA A 405 13.67 -19.31 9.15
C ALA A 405 12.21 -18.99 8.77
N CYS A 406 11.98 -17.96 7.95
CA CYS A 406 10.64 -17.66 7.42
C CYS A 406 10.09 -18.85 6.60
N ILE A 407 10.92 -19.45 5.74
CA ILE A 407 10.54 -20.62 4.91
C ILE A 407 10.24 -21.84 5.80
N ALA A 408 11.05 -22.09 6.84
CA ALA A 408 10.84 -23.20 7.76
C ALA A 408 9.53 -23.06 8.55
N ILE A 409 9.24 -21.85 9.05
CA ILE A 409 7.97 -21.54 9.72
C ILE A 409 6.78 -21.71 8.77
N ALA A 410 6.91 -21.23 7.53
CA ALA A 410 5.88 -21.42 6.51
C ALA A 410 5.61 -22.91 6.25
N GLY A 411 6.67 -23.72 6.12
CA GLY A 411 6.57 -25.17 5.98
C GLY A 411 5.84 -25.84 7.14
N GLN A 412 6.20 -25.50 8.38
CA GLN A 412 5.53 -26.04 9.58
C GLN A 412 4.05 -25.67 9.61
N THR A 413 3.73 -24.42 9.24
CA THR A 413 2.36 -23.89 9.22
C THR A 413 1.51 -24.60 8.15
N VAL A 414 2.04 -24.79 6.94
CA VAL A 414 1.35 -25.49 5.84
C VAL A 414 1.09 -26.96 6.17
N LEU A 415 1.94 -27.60 6.98
CA LEU A 415 1.71 -28.94 7.50
C LEU A 415 0.60 -29.01 8.57
N GLY A 416 -0.03 -27.89 8.94
CA GLY A 416 -1.11 -27.83 9.92
C GLY A 416 -0.63 -27.99 11.38
N ARG A 417 0.68 -27.81 11.62
CA ARG A 417 1.33 -28.00 12.93
C ARG A 417 1.68 -26.68 13.60
N THR A 418 1.69 -26.68 14.93
CA THR A 418 2.15 -25.50 15.71
C THR A 418 3.68 -25.39 15.70
N MET A 419 4.21 -24.20 15.97
CA MET A 419 5.66 -24.00 16.17
C MET A 419 6.18 -24.62 17.49
N LEU A 420 5.29 -25.04 18.38
CA LEU A 420 5.66 -25.71 19.64
C LEU A 420 5.73 -27.24 19.49
N GLU A 421 5.15 -27.78 18.42
CA GLU A 421 5.21 -29.22 18.15
C GLU A 421 6.63 -29.62 17.73
N VAL A 422 7.13 -30.71 18.33
CA VAL A 422 8.49 -31.20 18.04
C VAL A 422 8.55 -31.74 16.62
N SER A 423 9.28 -31.04 15.76
CA SER A 423 9.63 -31.47 14.41
C SER A 423 10.96 -30.86 14.00
N TRP A 424 11.52 -31.31 12.87
CA TRP A 424 12.78 -30.74 12.38
C TRP A 424 12.64 -29.28 11.93
N LEU A 425 11.44 -28.80 11.61
CA LEU A 425 11.20 -27.43 11.12
C LEU A 425 11.30 -26.37 12.23
N PRO A 426 10.66 -26.53 13.42
CA PRO A 426 10.91 -25.65 14.56
C PRO A 426 12.35 -25.75 15.08
N ALA A 427 12.94 -26.95 15.10
CA ALA A 427 14.35 -27.12 15.48
C ALA A 427 15.30 -26.36 14.53
N LEU A 428 15.08 -26.47 13.22
CA LEU A 428 15.81 -25.71 12.20
C LEU A 428 15.60 -24.21 12.37
N THR A 429 14.36 -23.77 12.60
CA THR A 429 14.03 -22.36 12.85
C THR A 429 14.81 -21.82 14.04
N LEU A 430 14.82 -22.54 15.17
CA LEU A 430 15.57 -22.15 16.36
C LEU A 430 17.08 -22.09 16.09
N ALA A 431 17.64 -23.08 15.39
CA ALA A 431 19.06 -23.08 15.04
C ALA A 431 19.45 -21.89 14.16
N LEU A 432 18.63 -21.55 13.17
CA LEU A 432 18.83 -20.41 12.28
C LEU A 432 18.76 -19.08 13.03
N LEU A 433 17.77 -18.92 13.92
CA LEU A 433 17.63 -17.70 14.74
C LEU A 433 18.73 -17.56 15.80
N ALA A 434 19.16 -18.67 16.40
CA ALA A 434 20.31 -18.69 17.31
C ALA A 434 21.59 -18.27 16.58
N GLY A 435 21.85 -18.82 15.39
CA GLY A 435 22.99 -18.45 14.58
C GLY A 435 22.94 -16.99 14.11
N TRP A 436 21.77 -16.47 13.72
CA TRP A 436 21.59 -15.04 13.46
C TRP A 436 21.90 -14.19 14.71
N SER A 437 21.44 -14.61 15.88
CA SER A 437 21.68 -13.89 17.15
C SER A 437 23.18 -13.82 17.49
N LEU A 438 23.93 -14.90 17.25
CA LEU A 438 25.39 -14.92 17.41
C LEU A 438 26.08 -13.92 16.47
N ILE A 439 25.58 -13.76 15.24
CA ILE A 439 26.09 -12.75 14.30
C ILE A 439 25.84 -11.35 14.83
N VAL A 440 24.63 -11.05 15.35
CA VAL A 440 24.30 -9.75 15.96
C VAL A 440 25.27 -9.42 17.09
N VAL A 441 25.46 -10.35 18.04
CA VAL A 441 26.37 -10.15 19.18
C VAL A 441 27.80 -9.87 18.70
N ARG A 442 28.27 -10.59 17.68
CA ARG A 442 29.59 -10.37 17.09
C ARG A 442 29.72 -8.97 16.49
N VAL A 443 28.80 -8.56 15.62
CA VAL A 443 28.91 -7.27 14.92
C VAL A 443 28.73 -6.09 15.87
N ALA A 444 27.86 -6.21 16.86
CA ALA A 444 27.71 -5.22 17.93
C ALA A 444 29.02 -5.12 18.75
N SER A 445 29.62 -6.24 19.14
CA SER A 445 30.89 -6.27 19.87
C SER A 445 32.03 -5.64 19.07
N ALA A 446 32.09 -5.87 17.75
CA ALA A 446 33.08 -5.25 16.88
C ALA A 446 32.92 -3.72 16.83
N TRP A 447 31.68 -3.24 16.74
CA TRP A 447 31.38 -1.80 16.78
C TRP A 447 31.72 -1.16 18.14
N PHE A 448 31.39 -1.81 19.26
CA PHE A 448 31.77 -1.32 20.60
C PHE A 448 33.29 -1.22 20.78
N LYS A 449 34.07 -2.19 20.26
CA LYS A 449 35.53 -2.12 20.28
C LYS A 449 36.05 -0.94 19.44
N PHE A 450 35.48 -0.74 18.25
CA PHE A 450 35.85 0.36 17.36
C PHE A 450 35.60 1.74 17.97
N THR A 451 34.41 1.95 18.55
CA THR A 451 34.04 3.22 19.21
C THR A 451 34.93 3.54 20.42
N LYS A 452 35.26 2.53 21.24
CA LYS A 452 36.20 2.71 22.36
C LYS A 452 37.58 3.17 21.89
N LEU A 453 38.12 2.55 20.84
CA LEU A 453 39.42 2.95 20.24
C LEU A 453 39.38 4.35 19.63
N ALA A 454 38.28 4.72 18.97
CA ALA A 454 38.11 6.05 18.39
C ALA A 454 38.07 7.16 19.45
N ASN A 455 37.40 6.91 20.59
CA ASN A 455 37.36 7.86 21.71
C ASN A 455 38.72 8.04 22.40
N VAL A 456 39.50 6.96 22.54
CA VAL A 456 40.88 7.04 23.05
C VAL A 456 41.76 7.89 22.11
N ARG A 457 41.66 7.72 20.79
CA ARG A 457 42.41 8.55 19.84
C ARG A 457 42.03 10.04 19.91
N ARG A 458 40.76 10.37 20.15
CA ARG A 458 40.32 11.77 20.30
C ARG A 458 40.83 12.43 21.58
N THR A 459 40.93 11.68 22.67
CA THR A 459 41.41 12.19 23.96
C THR A 459 42.93 12.30 24.06
N VAL A 460 43.67 11.63 23.16
CA VAL A 460 45.14 11.75 23.07
C VAL A 460 45.57 12.88 22.11
N VAL A 461 44.67 13.35 21.24
CA VAL A 461 44.93 14.40 20.23
C VAL A 461 44.36 15.77 20.64
N ALA A 462 43.43 15.81 21.60
CA ALA A 462 42.97 17.02 22.29
C ALA A 462 43.79 17.22 23.56
#